data_AF-A0A194QES8-F1
#
_entry.id   AF-A0A194QES8-F1
#
_cell.length_a   1.000
_cell.length_b   1.000
_cell.length_c   1.000
_cell.angle_alpha   90.00
_cell.angle_beta   90.00
_cell.angle_gamma   90.00
#
_symmetry.space_group_name_H-M   'P 1'
#
loop_
_entity.id
_entity.type
_entity.pdbx_description
1 polymer ?
#
loop_
_entity_poly.entity_id
_entity_poly.type
_entity_poly.pdbx_seq_one_letter_code
_entity_poly.pdbx_strand_id
1 'polypeptide(L)'
;MSLIKKKKHVSKKNKKAWRKHCDIKDVEDFLEDQRLEERLGKFEAKTDSELFVVDTVGEEKPEVVDVKPLTLKQKKRALLPVTPKCYEVLLSTSKVQDPNAKRNHVNPVGTKPTALSKLSLKKQFEKGAYLKKVELARKNRRIVRDKKRRIKQIRNTFDKNIWGEDLPEVKGIPSTLCDDFISTEAQLHNVLPEQRLRPKPAPPKTVVTRPAVVTPHPGVSYNPSYQEHQDLLQQVVQHEEKLMKKEAHLHRVTTSMFSRLTPNEKENQWREEMSEGLPKPHNPANAPSTPSDDDTDNEYKAINPPVKNKKKDHKARRKQKERIAEKERLKREKIDKKKITDIYKLRKLQTSISGKEKREAELRVKRAGRRALLAATAPPALNAHRTPAPQPDLVEPSHLSGDLRNITSTGNLLRDRFESLQRRGALAASKLMMTKKKRLKAYFKPGHKVTEKDVENYLQKKMVKKTNKKAVVTK
;
A
#
# COMPACT_ATOMS: atom_id res chain seq x y z
N MET A 1 33.07 -40.29 -12.69
CA MET A 1 31.99 -40.35 -13.71
C MET A 1 31.81 -38.97 -14.34
N SER A 2 32.34 -38.78 -15.55
CA SER A 2 32.21 -37.52 -16.28
C SER A 2 30.72 -37.25 -16.56
N LEU A 3 30.22 -36.10 -16.09
CA LEU A 3 28.85 -35.69 -16.32
C LEU A 3 28.64 -35.43 -17.81
N ILE A 4 28.05 -36.40 -18.52
CA ILE A 4 27.67 -36.26 -19.93
C ILE A 4 26.61 -35.16 -20.02
N LYS A 5 27.06 -33.93 -20.31
CA LYS A 5 26.16 -32.78 -20.51
C LYS A 5 25.34 -33.03 -21.76
N LYS A 6 24.01 -33.11 -21.60
CA LYS A 6 23.06 -33.21 -22.72
C LYS A 6 23.34 -32.11 -23.77
N LYS A 7 23.67 -32.51 -25.00
CA LYS A 7 23.88 -31.60 -26.14
C LYS A 7 22.59 -30.79 -26.36
N LYS A 8 22.66 -29.48 -26.18
CA LYS A 8 21.51 -28.59 -26.38
C LYS A 8 21.32 -28.33 -27.87
N HIS A 9 20.15 -28.67 -28.42
CA HIS A 9 19.78 -28.30 -29.78
C HIS A 9 19.50 -26.80 -29.85
N VAL A 10 20.51 -26.03 -30.27
CA VAL A 10 20.40 -24.58 -30.51
C VAL A 10 20.54 -24.32 -32.00
N SER A 11 19.70 -23.44 -32.54
CA SER A 11 19.75 -22.98 -33.94
C SER A 11 21.13 -22.38 -34.27
N LYS A 12 21.82 -22.96 -35.27
CA LYS A 12 23.14 -22.51 -35.75
C LYS A 12 23.07 -21.64 -37.02
N LYS A 13 21.92 -21.02 -37.31
CA LYS A 13 21.68 -20.27 -38.56
C LYS A 13 22.56 -19.03 -38.75
N ASN A 14 23.01 -18.39 -37.66
CA ASN A 14 23.81 -17.15 -37.72
C ASN A 14 25.23 -17.38 -37.21
N LYS A 15 26.22 -16.68 -37.79
CA LYS A 15 27.66 -16.76 -37.41
C LYS A 15 27.91 -16.55 -35.91
N LYS A 16 27.17 -15.65 -35.27
CA LYS A 16 27.23 -15.40 -33.82
C LYS A 16 26.74 -16.59 -32.98
N ALA A 17 25.73 -17.31 -33.46
CA ALA A 17 25.22 -18.50 -32.78
C ALA A 17 26.17 -19.68 -32.96
N TRP A 18 26.81 -19.80 -34.12
CA TRP A 18 27.80 -20.84 -34.39
C TRP A 18 29.03 -20.73 -33.49
N ARG A 19 29.62 -19.52 -33.36
CA ARG A 19 30.77 -19.28 -32.47
C ARG A 19 30.51 -19.54 -30.98
N LYS A 20 29.26 -19.40 -30.53
CA LYS A 20 28.91 -19.50 -29.09
C LYS A 20 28.49 -20.90 -28.65
N HIS A 21 28.03 -21.75 -29.57
CA HIS A 21 27.40 -23.03 -29.24
C HIS A 21 28.05 -24.22 -29.96
N CYS A 22 29.17 -24.01 -30.63
CA CYS A 22 30.07 -25.09 -31.01
C CYS A 22 31.06 -25.28 -29.86
N ASP A 23 30.99 -26.43 -29.21
CA ASP A 23 31.91 -26.83 -28.17
C ASP A 23 33.03 -27.63 -28.82
N ILE A 24 34.26 -27.12 -28.76
CA ILE A 24 35.47 -27.75 -29.32
C ILE A 24 36.36 -28.26 -28.18
N LYS A 25 35.94 -28.09 -26.92
CA LYS A 25 36.74 -28.41 -25.74
C LYS A 25 37.23 -29.85 -25.70
N ASP A 26 36.43 -30.80 -26.16
CA ASP A 26 36.83 -32.20 -26.26
C ASP A 26 38.09 -32.39 -27.13
N VAL A 27 38.16 -31.67 -28.26
CA VAL A 27 39.33 -31.69 -29.15
C VAL A 27 40.49 -30.88 -28.56
N GLU A 28 40.21 -29.77 -27.88
CA GLU A 28 41.24 -28.97 -27.21
C GLU A 28 41.88 -29.74 -26.05
N ASP A 29 41.07 -30.38 -25.20
CA ASP A 29 41.47 -31.20 -24.07
C ASP A 29 42.29 -32.40 -24.58
N PHE A 30 41.83 -33.09 -25.64
CA PHE A 30 42.60 -34.17 -26.27
C PHE A 30 43.97 -33.70 -26.80
N LEU A 31 44.03 -32.53 -27.45
CA LEU A 31 45.30 -31.97 -27.95
C LEU A 31 46.18 -31.45 -26.81
N GLU A 32 45.62 -30.96 -25.70
CA GLU A 32 46.37 -30.60 -24.51
C GLU A 32 46.94 -31.84 -23.80
N ASP A 33 46.16 -32.90 -23.67
CA ASP A 33 46.61 -34.19 -23.13
C ASP A 33 47.73 -34.77 -23.99
N GLN A 34 47.60 -34.73 -25.33
CA GLN A 34 48.67 -35.16 -26.22
C GLN A 34 49.94 -34.31 -26.05
N ARG A 35 49.83 -32.98 -25.91
CA ARG A 35 50.99 -32.10 -25.64
C ARG A 35 51.58 -32.35 -24.25
N LEU A 36 50.75 -32.70 -23.26
CA LEU A 36 51.21 -33.07 -21.92
C LEU A 36 51.95 -34.40 -21.96
N GLU A 37 51.46 -35.39 -22.70
CA GLU A 37 52.16 -36.65 -22.95
C GLU A 37 53.50 -36.43 -23.68
N GLU A 38 53.55 -35.52 -24.65
CA GLU A 38 54.80 -35.15 -25.33
C GLU A 38 55.78 -34.44 -24.38
N ARG A 39 55.30 -33.61 -23.45
CA ARG A 39 56.14 -32.84 -22.51
C ARG A 39 56.61 -33.66 -21.31
N LEU A 40 55.75 -34.51 -20.76
CA LEU A 40 55.99 -35.30 -19.56
C LEU A 40 56.44 -36.74 -19.86
N GLY A 41 56.32 -37.17 -21.12
CA GLY A 41 56.48 -38.56 -21.55
C GLY A 41 55.20 -39.38 -21.41
N LYS A 42 54.98 -40.34 -22.32
CA LYS A 42 53.87 -41.30 -22.24
C LYS A 42 54.02 -42.20 -21.03
N PHE A 43 52.90 -42.58 -20.43
CA PHE A 43 52.86 -43.49 -19.26
C PHE A 43 53.50 -44.84 -19.54
N GLU A 44 53.44 -45.34 -20.79
CA GLU A 44 54.06 -46.60 -21.21
C GLU A 44 55.59 -46.60 -21.14
N ALA A 45 56.22 -45.43 -21.15
CA ALA A 45 57.68 -45.31 -21.12
C ALA A 45 58.25 -45.21 -19.69
N LYS A 46 57.41 -45.04 -18.67
CA LYS A 46 57.82 -44.91 -17.27
C LYS A 46 57.71 -46.25 -16.56
N THR A 47 58.66 -46.54 -15.68
CA THR A 47 58.65 -47.78 -14.88
C THR A 47 57.64 -47.68 -13.74
N ASP A 48 57.00 -48.79 -13.37
CA ASP A 48 55.96 -48.83 -12.33
C ASP A 48 56.42 -48.23 -10.99
N SER A 49 57.71 -48.32 -10.67
CA SER A 49 58.30 -47.74 -9.45
C SER A 49 58.22 -46.21 -9.38
N GLU A 50 58.14 -45.52 -10.51
CA GLU A 50 57.96 -44.06 -10.58
C GLU A 50 56.48 -43.66 -10.60
N LEU A 51 55.61 -44.56 -11.07
CA LEU A 51 54.17 -44.34 -11.20
C LEU A 51 53.43 -44.56 -9.87
N PHE A 52 53.92 -45.50 -9.07
CA PHE A 52 53.25 -45.94 -7.85
C PHE A 52 54.15 -45.76 -6.63
N VAL A 53 53.77 -44.84 -5.75
CA VAL A 53 54.35 -44.72 -4.41
C VAL A 53 53.32 -45.24 -3.41
N VAL A 54 53.73 -46.19 -2.57
CA VAL A 54 52.88 -46.71 -1.49
C VAL A 54 52.85 -45.68 -0.37
N ASP A 55 51.76 -44.92 -0.33
CA ASP A 55 51.55 -43.89 0.67
C ASP A 55 51.19 -44.52 2.03
N THR A 56 52.15 -44.54 2.96
CA THR A 56 52.01 -45.16 4.29
C THR A 56 51.60 -44.15 5.38
N VAL A 57 51.52 -42.87 5.03
CA VAL A 57 51.10 -41.80 5.95
C VAL A 57 49.70 -41.36 5.54
N GLY A 58 48.71 -41.70 6.36
CA GLY A 58 47.35 -41.20 6.14
C GLY A 58 47.34 -39.68 6.25
N GLU A 59 47.16 -38.98 5.13
CA GLU A 59 46.90 -37.54 5.18
C GLU A 59 45.66 -37.31 6.05
N GLU A 60 45.82 -36.49 7.10
CA GLU A 60 44.71 -35.89 7.81
C GLU A 60 43.93 -35.05 6.80
N LYS A 61 42.96 -35.68 6.11
CA LYS A 61 41.99 -34.95 5.30
C LYS A 61 41.40 -33.90 6.23
N PRO A 62 41.65 -32.59 6.01
CA PRO A 62 40.97 -31.58 6.80
C PRO A 62 39.49 -31.84 6.57
N GLU A 63 38.73 -32.05 7.65
CA GLU A 63 37.29 -32.28 7.58
C GLU A 63 36.71 -31.29 6.57
N VAL A 64 36.34 -31.79 5.39
CA VAL A 64 35.66 -30.99 4.38
C VAL A 64 34.27 -30.81 4.93
N VAL A 65 34.13 -29.82 5.81
CA VAL A 65 32.83 -29.35 6.28
C VAL A 65 32.04 -29.05 5.02
N ASP A 66 30.96 -29.80 4.77
CA ASP A 66 30.09 -29.59 3.61
C ASP A 66 29.49 -28.17 3.66
N VAL A 67 30.22 -27.22 3.10
CA VAL A 67 29.79 -25.83 3.03
C VAL A 67 28.70 -25.76 1.97
N LYS A 68 27.45 -25.75 2.44
CA LYS A 68 26.26 -25.48 1.62
C LYS A 68 26.56 -24.36 0.62
N PRO A 69 26.16 -24.49 -0.66
CA PRO A 69 26.50 -23.51 -1.69
C PRO A 69 26.05 -22.12 -1.25
N LEU A 70 27.02 -21.23 -1.02
CA LEU A 70 26.75 -19.87 -0.56
C LEU A 70 25.75 -19.21 -1.52
N THR A 71 24.72 -18.58 -0.94
CA THR A 71 23.78 -17.77 -1.72
C THR A 71 24.54 -16.66 -2.46
N LEU A 72 24.02 -16.17 -3.60
CA LEU A 72 24.67 -15.09 -4.36
C LEU A 72 25.05 -13.88 -3.51
N LYS A 73 24.25 -13.57 -2.47
CA LYS A 73 24.51 -12.48 -1.53
C LYS A 73 25.69 -12.79 -0.59
N GLN A 74 25.79 -14.04 -0.12
CA GLN A 74 26.93 -14.48 0.69
C GLN A 74 28.21 -14.55 -0.15
N LYS A 75 28.14 -15.02 -1.41
CA LYS A 75 29.27 -15.00 -2.36
C LYS A 75 29.78 -13.58 -2.58
N LYS A 76 28.89 -12.64 -2.87
CA LYS A 76 29.24 -11.21 -2.99
C LYS A 76 29.88 -10.66 -1.72
N ARG A 77 29.40 -11.05 -0.54
CA ARG A 77 29.94 -10.59 0.74
C ARG A 77 31.29 -11.23 1.08
N ALA A 78 31.52 -12.47 0.68
CA ALA A 78 32.80 -13.17 0.81
C ALA A 78 33.86 -12.61 -0.15
N LEU A 79 33.44 -12.04 -1.29
CA LEU A 79 34.31 -11.34 -2.24
C LEU A 79 34.69 -9.91 -1.80
N LEU A 80 33.95 -9.28 -0.88
CA LEU A 80 34.26 -7.93 -0.38
C LEU A 80 35.60 -7.82 0.40
N PRO A 81 36.00 -8.79 1.25
CA PRO A 81 37.31 -8.75 1.91
C PRO A 81 38.46 -9.15 0.99
N VAL A 82 38.19 -9.78 -0.15
CA VAL A 82 39.24 -10.18 -1.10
C VAL A 82 39.72 -8.93 -1.83
N THR A 83 41.03 -8.71 -1.84
CA THR A 83 41.66 -7.63 -2.57
C THR A 83 41.40 -7.80 -4.07
N PRO A 84 40.88 -6.77 -4.78
CA PRO A 84 40.63 -6.89 -6.20
C PRO A 84 41.92 -7.15 -6.98
N LYS A 85 41.84 -7.89 -8.09
CA LYS A 85 43.00 -8.27 -8.91
C LYS A 85 43.86 -7.08 -9.36
N CYS A 86 43.26 -5.90 -9.55
CA CYS A 86 43.99 -4.68 -9.89
C CYS A 86 44.88 -4.13 -8.76
N TYR A 87 44.61 -4.48 -7.50
CA TYR A 87 45.42 -4.10 -6.34
C TYR A 87 46.35 -5.23 -5.87
N GLU A 88 46.33 -6.39 -6.54
CA GLU A 88 47.20 -7.53 -6.24
C GLU A 88 48.69 -7.16 -6.38
N VAL A 89 49.01 -6.27 -7.34
CA VAL A 89 50.36 -5.72 -7.56
C VAL A 89 50.86 -4.89 -6.37
N LEU A 90 49.96 -4.37 -5.53
CA LEU A 90 50.33 -3.58 -4.35
C LEU A 90 50.52 -4.44 -3.09
N LEU A 91 50.21 -5.73 -3.15
CA LEU A 91 50.45 -6.64 -2.03
C LEU A 91 51.93 -7.06 -1.99
N SER A 92 52.47 -7.23 -0.79
CA SER A 92 53.82 -7.75 -0.62
C SER A 92 53.89 -9.19 -1.14
N THR A 93 54.94 -9.48 -1.93
CA THR A 93 55.22 -10.83 -2.44
C THR A 93 55.86 -11.72 -1.38
N SER A 94 56.34 -11.15 -0.27
CA SER A 94 56.92 -11.89 0.84
C SER A 94 55.84 -12.56 1.69
N LYS A 95 55.99 -13.86 1.96
CA LYS A 95 55.11 -14.63 2.85
C LYS A 95 55.33 -14.34 4.35
N VAL A 96 56.29 -13.47 4.67
CA VAL A 96 56.61 -13.00 6.02
C VAL A 96 55.57 -11.96 6.45
N GLN A 97 55.06 -12.09 7.69
CA GLN A 97 54.09 -11.15 8.25
C GLN A 97 54.72 -9.77 8.43
N ASP A 98 54.00 -8.71 8.04
CA ASP A 98 54.43 -7.33 8.27
C ASP A 98 54.70 -7.09 9.77
N PRO A 99 55.93 -6.71 10.18
CA PRO A 99 56.28 -6.54 11.59
C PRO A 99 55.52 -5.39 12.27
N ASN A 100 54.98 -4.45 11.48
CA ASN A 100 54.15 -3.36 11.96
C ASN A 100 52.71 -3.49 11.45
N ALA A 101 51.94 -4.38 12.10
CA ALA A 101 50.55 -4.66 11.74
C ALA A 101 49.57 -3.49 11.99
N LYS A 102 49.96 -2.48 12.79
CA LYS A 102 49.11 -1.33 13.14
C LYS A 102 49.70 -0.03 12.60
N ARG A 103 49.44 0.25 11.32
CA ARG A 103 49.72 1.58 10.73
C ARG A 103 48.56 2.54 11.04
N ASN A 104 48.87 3.81 11.32
CA ASN A 104 47.86 4.86 11.43
C ASN A 104 47.19 5.06 10.06
N HIS A 105 45.94 4.62 9.92
CA HIS A 105 45.19 4.76 8.67
C HIS A 105 44.48 6.12 8.60
N VAL A 106 44.79 6.89 7.56
CA VAL A 106 44.04 8.11 7.22
C VAL A 106 42.75 7.70 6.53
N ASN A 107 41.62 8.03 7.13
CA ASN A 107 40.30 7.79 6.59
C ASN A 107 40.16 8.40 5.17
N PRO A 108 39.83 7.62 4.12
CA PRO A 108 39.79 8.11 2.75
C PRO A 108 38.71 9.19 2.59
N VAL A 109 38.93 10.09 1.63
CA VAL A 109 38.01 11.19 1.32
C VAL A 109 36.60 10.62 1.06
N GLY A 110 35.60 11.06 1.85
CA GLY A 110 34.21 10.57 1.78
C GLY A 110 33.76 9.65 2.92
N THR A 111 34.67 9.20 3.79
CA THR A 111 34.31 8.45 5.02
C THR A 111 33.81 9.34 6.15
N LYS A 112 34.25 10.61 6.19
CA LYS A 112 33.68 11.61 7.10
C LYS A 112 32.23 11.88 6.66
N PRO A 113 31.23 11.78 7.55
CA PRO A 113 29.83 11.95 7.17
C PRO A 113 29.59 13.35 6.62
N THR A 114 29.16 13.43 5.36
CA THR A 114 28.74 14.67 4.70
C THR A 114 27.63 15.37 5.50
N ALA A 115 27.48 16.69 5.37
CA ALA A 115 26.41 17.45 6.02
C ALA A 115 25.02 16.84 5.81
N LEU A 116 24.71 16.37 4.59
CA LEU A 116 23.46 15.68 4.27
C LEU A 116 23.29 14.34 4.99
N SER A 117 24.37 13.59 5.20
CA SER A 117 24.38 12.33 5.95
C SER A 117 24.04 12.58 7.43
N LYS A 118 24.62 13.64 8.03
CA LYS A 118 24.30 14.06 9.40
C LYS A 118 22.83 14.46 9.56
N LEU A 119 22.27 15.20 8.58
CA LEU A 119 20.85 15.57 8.58
C LEU A 119 19.91 14.35 8.43
N SER A 120 20.27 13.39 7.57
CA SER A 120 19.52 12.14 7.42
C SER A 120 19.53 11.30 8.70
N LEU A 121 20.69 11.20 9.37
CA LEU A 121 20.82 10.54 10.68
C LEU A 121 19.97 11.22 11.75
N LYS A 122 19.96 12.56 11.80
CA LYS A 122 19.12 13.33 12.73
C LYS A 122 17.62 13.06 12.49
N LYS A 123 17.16 13.10 11.23
CA LYS A 123 15.78 12.75 10.86
C LYS A 123 15.41 11.31 11.23
N GLN A 124 16.31 10.35 11.04
CA GLN A 124 16.08 8.95 11.43
C GLN A 124 16.03 8.74 12.95
N PHE A 125 16.79 9.56 13.70
CA PHE A 125 16.77 9.57 15.16
C PHE A 125 15.46 10.14 15.69
N GLU A 126 15.02 11.31 15.19
CA GLU A 126 13.72 11.93 15.52
C GLU A 126 12.55 10.99 15.18
N LYS A 127 12.65 10.23 14.08
CA LYS A 127 11.67 9.22 13.67
C LYS A 127 11.70 7.94 14.54
N GLY A 128 12.63 7.81 15.49
CA GLY A 128 12.75 6.66 16.39
C GLY A 128 13.27 5.37 15.72
N ALA A 129 13.79 5.45 14.49
CA ALA A 129 14.23 4.28 13.74
C ALA A 129 15.46 3.61 14.36
N TYR A 130 16.35 4.39 14.99
CA TYR A 130 17.54 3.87 15.67
C TYR A 130 17.17 3.09 16.94
N LEU A 131 16.24 3.62 17.75
CA LEU A 131 15.72 2.95 18.94
C LEU A 131 15.10 1.59 18.57
N LYS A 132 14.29 1.56 17.50
CA LYS A 132 13.71 0.31 16.98
C LYS A 132 14.76 -0.70 16.51
N LYS A 133 15.85 -0.25 15.86
CA LYS A 133 16.96 -1.12 15.46
C LYS A 133 17.73 -1.67 16.66
N VAL A 134 17.97 -0.85 17.69
CA VAL A 134 18.62 -1.28 18.94
C VAL A 134 17.76 -2.30 19.68
N GLU A 135 16.44 -2.07 19.76
CA GLU A 135 15.50 -3.00 20.37
C GLU A 135 15.47 -4.35 19.63
N LEU A 136 15.41 -4.32 18.30
CA LEU A 136 15.46 -5.52 17.45
C LEU A 136 16.79 -6.26 17.64
N ALA A 137 17.92 -5.55 17.72
CA ALA A 137 19.22 -6.13 18.00
C ALA A 137 19.28 -6.78 19.39
N ARG A 138 18.71 -6.14 20.43
CA ARG A 138 18.59 -6.73 21.78
C ARG A 138 17.73 -8.02 21.76
N LYS A 139 16.59 -8.00 21.07
CA LYS A 139 15.72 -9.19 20.89
C LYS A 139 16.47 -10.33 20.20
N ASN A 140 17.17 -10.05 19.10
CA ASN A 140 17.95 -11.05 18.37
C ASN A 140 19.08 -11.64 19.23
N ARG A 141 19.81 -10.81 20.00
CA ARG A 141 20.85 -11.28 20.92
C ARG A 141 20.27 -12.19 22.00
N ARG A 142 19.09 -11.85 22.54
CA ARG A 142 18.36 -12.70 23.50
C ARG A 142 17.98 -14.04 22.90
N ILE A 143 17.38 -14.06 21.70
CA ILE A 143 17.02 -15.29 20.98
C ILE A 143 18.24 -16.20 20.77
N VAL A 144 19.38 -15.63 20.35
CA VAL A 144 20.61 -16.41 20.15
C VAL A 144 21.13 -16.99 21.47
N ARG A 145 21.09 -16.20 22.56
CA ARG A 145 21.51 -16.65 23.88
C ARG A 145 20.60 -17.77 24.41
N ASP A 146 19.29 -17.61 24.28
CA ASP A 146 18.30 -18.61 24.71
C ASP A 146 18.41 -19.90 23.87
N LYS A 147 18.66 -19.78 22.56
CA LYS A 147 18.94 -20.94 21.70
C LYS A 147 20.20 -21.70 22.15
N LYS A 148 21.28 -20.99 22.47
CA LYS A 148 22.51 -21.60 23.01
C LYS A 148 22.25 -22.30 24.35
N ARG A 149 21.50 -21.66 25.26
CA ARG A 149 21.09 -22.26 26.54
C ARG A 149 20.28 -23.52 26.35
N ARG A 150 19.28 -23.50 25.46
CA ARG A 150 18.44 -24.66 25.13
C ARG A 150 19.25 -25.83 24.57
N ILE A 151 20.18 -25.56 23.64
CA ILE A 151 21.08 -26.59 23.10
C ILE A 151 21.96 -27.18 24.20
N LYS A 152 22.47 -26.35 25.12
CA LYS A 152 23.28 -26.84 26.26
C LYS A 152 22.45 -27.69 27.22
N GLN A 153 21.20 -27.30 27.50
CA GLN A 153 20.28 -28.08 28.34
C GLN A 153 19.95 -29.43 27.71
N ILE A 154 19.63 -29.48 26.41
CA ILE A 154 19.36 -30.72 25.67
C ILE A 154 20.55 -31.68 25.72
N ARG A 155 21.78 -31.17 25.69
CA ARG A 155 23.00 -31.98 25.82
C ARG A 155 23.23 -32.54 27.23
N ASN A 156 22.65 -31.91 28.24
CA ASN A 156 22.83 -32.30 29.64
C ASN A 156 21.70 -33.21 30.15
N THR A 157 20.53 -33.18 29.49
CA THR A 157 19.39 -34.06 29.80
C THR A 157 19.51 -35.34 28.96
N PHE A 158 19.90 -36.44 29.58
CA PHE A 158 19.97 -37.76 28.95
C PHE A 158 18.70 -38.59 29.21
N ASP A 159 17.52 -37.97 29.12
CA ASP A 159 16.23 -38.60 29.44
C ASP A 159 15.72 -39.53 28.32
N LYS A 160 16.57 -39.91 27.35
CA LYS A 160 16.20 -40.79 26.25
C LYS A 160 16.70 -42.20 26.51
N ASN A 161 15.74 -43.10 26.72
CA ASN A 161 16.00 -44.51 26.90
C ASN A 161 16.47 -45.10 25.57
N ILE A 162 17.73 -45.51 25.50
CA ILE A 162 18.39 -46.00 24.27
C ILE A 162 17.84 -47.38 23.85
N TRP A 163 17.14 -48.05 24.78
CA TRP A 163 16.59 -49.39 24.64
C TRP A 163 15.05 -49.44 24.76
N GLY A 164 14.39 -48.28 24.81
CA GLY A 164 12.93 -48.19 24.85
C GLY A 164 12.31 -47.90 23.48
N GLU A 165 11.01 -48.13 23.34
CA GLU A 165 10.23 -47.85 22.11
C GLU A 165 10.11 -46.35 21.78
N ASP A 166 10.63 -45.47 22.64
CA ASP A 166 10.71 -44.02 22.45
C ASP A 166 11.82 -43.60 21.46
N LEU A 167 11.97 -44.33 20.36
CA LEU A 167 12.77 -43.86 19.23
C LEU A 167 12.05 -42.63 18.65
N PRO A 168 12.73 -41.46 18.54
CA PRO A 168 12.08 -40.27 18.03
C PRO A 168 11.61 -40.54 16.61
N GLU A 169 10.30 -40.62 16.39
CA GLU A 169 9.70 -40.71 15.06
C GLU A 169 10.40 -39.72 14.14
N VAL A 170 11.22 -40.24 13.22
CA VAL A 170 12.03 -39.39 12.34
C VAL A 170 11.11 -38.86 11.26
N LYS A 171 10.45 -37.73 11.56
CA LYS A 171 9.51 -37.07 10.66
C LYS A 171 10.16 -36.79 9.30
N GLY A 172 9.74 -37.54 8.27
CA GLY A 172 10.14 -37.30 6.88
C GLY A 172 10.80 -38.49 6.18
N ILE A 173 11.05 -39.59 6.88
CA ILE A 173 11.48 -40.86 6.26
C ILE A 173 10.21 -41.60 5.81
N PRO A 174 10.15 -42.12 4.57
CA PRO A 174 9.06 -42.99 4.12
C PRO A 174 8.95 -44.21 5.04
N SER A 175 7.73 -44.59 5.44
CA SER A 175 7.50 -45.72 6.36
C SER A 175 8.08 -47.04 5.84
N THR A 176 8.29 -47.17 4.53
CA THR A 176 8.89 -48.33 3.87
C THR A 176 10.37 -48.52 4.18
N LEU A 177 11.08 -47.47 4.59
CA LEU A 177 12.53 -47.51 4.84
C LEU A 177 12.88 -47.57 6.34
N CYS A 178 11.88 -47.48 7.21
CA CYS A 178 12.09 -47.53 8.66
C CYS A 178 12.51 -48.93 9.16
N ASP A 179 12.22 -49.98 8.39
CA ASP A 179 12.51 -51.39 8.74
C ASP A 179 13.85 -51.92 8.21
N ASP A 180 14.56 -51.14 7.38
CA ASP A 180 15.88 -51.52 6.88
C ASP A 180 16.96 -51.29 7.95
N PHE A 181 17.95 -52.19 8.07
CA PHE A 181 19.14 -52.12 8.96
C PHE A 181 20.10 -50.93 8.68
N ILE A 182 19.58 -49.83 8.15
CA ILE A 182 20.29 -48.63 7.78
C ILE A 182 20.14 -47.63 8.92
N SER A 183 21.26 -47.07 9.41
CA SER A 183 21.23 -46.02 10.44
C SER A 183 20.28 -44.89 10.06
N THR A 184 19.48 -44.41 11.03
CA THR A 184 18.57 -43.27 10.87
C THR A 184 19.28 -42.01 10.34
N GLU A 185 20.56 -41.83 10.66
CA GLU A 185 21.39 -40.73 10.14
C GLU A 185 21.68 -40.88 8.64
N ALA A 186 22.00 -42.10 8.19
CA ALA A 186 22.24 -42.40 6.79
C ALA A 186 20.95 -42.28 5.96
N GLN A 187 19.81 -42.68 6.52
CA GLN A 187 18.50 -42.48 5.90
C GLN A 187 18.19 -40.99 5.71
N LEU A 188 18.43 -40.15 6.73
CA LEU A 188 18.22 -38.70 6.66
C LEU A 188 19.14 -37.98 5.66
N HIS A 189 20.37 -38.48 5.48
CA HIS A 189 21.33 -37.88 4.55
C HIS A 189 21.05 -38.25 3.09
N ASN A 190 20.67 -39.51 2.84
CA ASN A 190 20.59 -40.06 1.50
C ASN A 190 19.18 -40.00 0.90
N VAL A 191 18.13 -40.03 1.74
CA VAL A 191 16.74 -40.02 1.29
C VAL A 191 16.24 -38.59 1.21
N LEU A 192 15.76 -38.20 0.03
CA LEU A 192 15.03 -36.94 -0.11
C LEU A 192 13.72 -37.04 0.69
N PRO A 193 13.48 -36.16 1.66
CA PRO A 193 12.28 -36.27 2.48
C PRO A 193 11.03 -36.01 1.63
N GLU A 194 10.02 -36.86 1.77
CA GLU A 194 8.74 -36.71 1.06
C GLU A 194 8.03 -35.40 1.42
N GLN A 195 8.25 -34.92 2.65
CA GLN A 195 7.69 -33.69 3.17
C GLN A 195 8.75 -32.58 3.28
N ARG A 196 8.31 -31.34 3.06
CA ARG A 196 9.17 -30.15 3.17
C ARG A 196 9.80 -30.08 4.57
N LEU A 197 11.14 -30.11 4.66
CA LEU A 197 11.93 -29.79 5.87
C LEU A 197 11.75 -28.35 6.41
N ARG A 198 10.87 -27.55 5.78
CA ARG A 198 10.54 -26.21 6.26
C ARG A 198 9.30 -26.31 7.15
N PRO A 199 9.29 -25.64 8.32
CA PRO A 199 8.09 -25.60 9.13
C PRO A 199 6.91 -25.13 8.28
N LYS A 200 5.78 -25.85 8.34
CA LYS A 200 4.55 -25.43 7.66
C LYS A 200 4.27 -23.98 8.09
N PRO A 201 3.96 -23.06 7.15
CA PRO A 201 3.53 -21.73 7.56
C PRO A 201 2.33 -21.88 8.50
N ALA A 202 2.21 -20.97 9.48
CA ALA A 202 1.06 -20.98 10.37
C ALA A 202 -0.23 -21.04 9.54
N PRO A 203 -1.25 -21.81 9.97
CA PRO A 203 -2.50 -21.89 9.24
C PRO A 203 -3.07 -20.48 9.03
N PRO A 204 -3.74 -20.22 7.90
CA PRO A 204 -4.28 -18.90 7.60
C PRO A 204 -5.26 -18.51 8.71
N LYS A 205 -4.85 -17.58 9.57
CA LYS A 205 -5.70 -16.98 10.60
C LYS A 205 -6.44 -15.80 9.97
N THR A 206 -7.71 -15.67 10.28
CA THR A 206 -8.49 -14.50 9.90
C THR A 206 -7.92 -13.25 10.58
N VAL A 207 -7.90 -12.12 9.87
CA VAL A 207 -7.33 -10.87 10.40
C VAL A 207 -8.13 -10.35 11.61
N VAL A 208 -9.42 -10.66 11.66
CA VAL A 208 -10.32 -10.26 12.74
C VAL A 208 -10.92 -11.50 13.41
N THR A 209 -10.97 -11.49 14.74
CA THR A 209 -11.64 -12.48 15.57
C THR A 209 -13.14 -12.17 15.60
N ARG A 210 -13.88 -12.68 14.61
CA ARG A 210 -15.35 -12.61 14.55
C ARG A 210 -15.93 -14.02 14.50
N PRO A 211 -17.15 -14.22 15.02
CA PRO A 211 -17.82 -15.50 14.88
C PRO A 211 -17.99 -15.85 13.39
N ALA A 212 -17.87 -17.15 13.07
CA ALA A 212 -18.01 -17.64 11.70
C ALA A 212 -19.42 -17.43 11.14
N VAL A 213 -20.41 -17.52 12.03
CA VAL A 213 -21.82 -17.32 11.77
C VAL A 213 -22.31 -16.27 12.75
N VAL A 214 -22.91 -15.19 12.25
CA VAL A 214 -23.54 -14.17 13.09
C VAL A 214 -24.92 -14.69 13.46
N THR A 215 -25.28 -14.60 14.74
CA THR A 215 -26.62 -14.93 15.21
C THR A 215 -27.62 -13.89 14.68
N PRO A 216 -28.69 -14.30 13.98
CA PRO A 216 -29.70 -13.37 13.48
C PRO A 216 -30.49 -12.75 14.64
N HIS A 217 -31.21 -11.66 14.35
CA HIS A 217 -32.15 -11.06 15.31
C HIS A 217 -33.34 -12.00 15.55
N PRO A 218 -33.87 -12.15 16.79
CA PRO A 218 -34.98 -13.06 17.08
C PRO A 218 -36.26 -12.74 16.28
N GLY A 219 -36.49 -11.45 15.99
CA GLY A 219 -37.59 -10.98 15.13
C GLY A 219 -37.58 -11.50 13.67
N VAL A 220 -36.50 -12.15 13.23
CA VAL A 220 -36.42 -12.81 11.90
C VAL A 220 -36.97 -14.25 11.94
N SER A 221 -37.24 -14.79 13.13
CA SER A 221 -37.78 -16.14 13.27
C SER A 221 -39.14 -16.28 12.58
N TYR A 222 -39.54 -17.52 12.27
CA TYR A 222 -40.80 -17.82 11.60
C TYR A 222 -42.04 -17.50 12.46
N ASN A 223 -41.86 -17.46 13.79
CA ASN A 223 -42.88 -17.16 14.78
C ASN A 223 -42.25 -16.32 15.91
N PRO A 224 -41.90 -15.05 15.63
CA PRO A 224 -41.28 -14.15 16.60
C PRO A 224 -42.35 -13.65 17.57
N SER A 225 -41.92 -13.24 18.77
CA SER A 225 -42.81 -12.46 19.62
C SER A 225 -43.10 -11.11 18.96
N TYR A 226 -44.28 -10.55 19.23
CA TYR A 226 -44.68 -9.26 18.68
C TYR A 226 -43.66 -8.15 18.98
N GLN A 227 -43.12 -8.12 20.21
CA GLN A 227 -42.14 -7.12 20.63
C GLN A 227 -40.83 -7.24 19.83
N GLU A 228 -40.28 -8.45 19.69
CA GLU A 228 -39.03 -8.69 18.96
C GLU A 228 -39.16 -8.39 17.46
N HIS A 229 -40.33 -8.65 16.87
CA HIS A 229 -40.62 -8.31 15.47
C HIS A 229 -40.72 -6.79 15.27
N GLN A 230 -41.42 -6.08 16.17
CA GLN A 230 -41.51 -4.62 16.13
C GLN A 230 -40.14 -3.95 16.34
N ASP A 231 -39.32 -4.47 17.24
CA ASP A 231 -37.96 -3.98 17.47
C ASP A 231 -37.09 -4.13 16.21
N LEU A 232 -37.20 -5.27 15.51
CA LEU A 232 -36.52 -5.49 14.23
C LEU A 232 -37.04 -4.54 13.16
N LEU A 233 -38.36 -4.39 13.04
CA LEU A 233 -39.01 -3.50 12.08
C LEU A 233 -38.53 -2.06 12.30
N GLN A 234 -38.46 -1.60 13.55
CA GLN A 234 -37.95 -0.28 13.89
C GLN A 234 -36.47 -0.11 13.47
N GLN A 235 -35.62 -1.12 13.68
CA GLN A 235 -34.23 -1.10 13.23
C GLN A 235 -34.11 -1.01 11.71
N VAL A 236 -34.94 -1.76 10.98
CA VAL A 236 -35.00 -1.75 9.50
C VAL A 236 -35.47 -0.39 9.01
N VAL A 237 -36.56 0.17 9.55
CA VAL A 237 -37.07 1.50 9.20
C VAL A 237 -35.99 2.58 9.44
N GLN A 238 -35.31 2.55 10.58
CA GLN A 238 -34.20 3.48 10.85
C GLN A 238 -33.02 3.32 9.88
N HIS A 239 -32.79 2.11 9.37
CA HIS A 239 -31.77 1.84 8.36
C HIS A 239 -32.18 2.41 6.99
N GLU A 240 -33.40 2.12 6.55
CA GLU A 240 -33.96 2.60 5.27
C GLU A 240 -34.10 4.11 5.24
N GLU A 241 -34.58 4.76 6.30
CA GLU A 241 -34.63 6.21 6.39
C GLU A 241 -33.25 6.85 6.20
N LYS A 242 -32.17 6.23 6.72
CA LYS A 242 -30.80 6.72 6.54
C LYS A 242 -30.35 6.55 5.09
N LEU A 243 -30.80 5.54 4.37
CA LEU A 243 -30.53 5.38 2.94
C LEU A 243 -31.30 6.42 2.13
N MET A 244 -32.61 6.56 2.37
CA MET A 244 -33.46 7.58 1.70
C MET A 244 -32.93 8.99 1.90
N LYS A 245 -32.55 9.38 3.12
CA LYS A 245 -31.96 10.69 3.42
C LYS A 245 -30.65 10.92 2.66
N LYS A 246 -29.81 9.88 2.50
CA LYS A 246 -28.57 9.97 1.72
C LYS A 246 -28.85 10.09 0.23
N GLU A 247 -29.78 9.32 -0.30
CA GLU A 247 -30.18 9.40 -1.70
C GLU A 247 -30.80 10.76 -2.03
N ALA A 248 -31.71 11.27 -1.21
CA ALA A 248 -32.29 12.60 -1.36
C ALA A 248 -31.21 13.70 -1.30
N HIS A 249 -30.25 13.58 -0.37
CA HIS A 249 -29.12 14.50 -0.31
C HIS A 249 -28.25 14.44 -1.57
N LEU A 250 -27.91 13.23 -2.05
CA LEU A 250 -27.13 13.05 -3.28
C LEU A 250 -27.89 13.61 -4.47
N HIS A 251 -29.15 13.25 -4.66
CA HIS A 251 -30.01 13.78 -5.71
C HIS A 251 -30.06 15.31 -5.68
N ARG A 252 -30.18 15.90 -4.49
CA ARG A 252 -30.15 17.35 -4.32
C ARG A 252 -28.83 17.96 -4.80
N VAL A 253 -27.71 17.38 -4.39
CA VAL A 253 -26.37 17.93 -4.69
C VAL A 253 -25.92 17.64 -6.12
N THR A 254 -26.33 16.53 -6.73
CA THR A 254 -25.83 16.07 -8.04
C THR A 254 -26.81 16.23 -9.18
N THR A 255 -28.12 16.18 -8.93
CA THR A 255 -29.13 16.17 -10.00
C THR A 255 -29.95 17.45 -9.96
N SER A 256 -30.50 17.83 -8.80
CA SER A 256 -31.34 19.03 -8.71
C SER A 256 -30.54 20.33 -8.78
N MET A 257 -29.26 20.31 -8.39
CA MET A 257 -28.38 21.49 -8.50
C MET A 257 -28.02 21.85 -9.94
N PHE A 258 -28.07 20.90 -10.87
CA PHE A 258 -27.73 21.16 -12.27
C PHE A 258 -29.00 21.11 -13.12
N SER A 259 -29.41 22.27 -13.67
CA SER A 259 -30.46 22.30 -14.67
C SER A 259 -29.95 21.63 -15.96
N ARG A 260 -30.79 20.80 -16.58
CA ARG A 260 -30.52 20.26 -17.91
C ARG A 260 -30.81 21.36 -18.93
N LEU A 261 -29.82 22.19 -19.24
CA LEU A 261 -29.89 23.17 -20.33
C LEU A 261 -29.68 22.48 -21.67
N THR A 262 -30.51 22.82 -22.65
CA THR A 262 -30.27 22.42 -24.04
C THR A 262 -29.03 23.14 -24.60
N PRO A 263 -28.35 22.60 -25.63
CA PRO A 263 -27.19 23.26 -26.23
C PRO A 263 -27.46 24.70 -26.68
N ASN A 264 -28.66 24.97 -27.21
CA ASN A 264 -29.06 26.29 -27.68
C ASN A 264 -29.23 27.29 -26.54
N GLU A 265 -29.88 26.89 -25.44
CA GLU A 265 -30.03 27.75 -24.24
C GLU A 265 -28.67 28.06 -23.61
N LYS A 266 -27.76 27.08 -23.59
CA LYS A 266 -26.38 27.28 -23.13
C LYS A 266 -25.63 28.30 -24.00
N GLU A 267 -25.78 28.22 -25.33
CA GLU A 267 -25.14 29.17 -26.24
C GLU A 267 -25.71 30.58 -26.08
N ASN A 268 -27.02 30.71 -25.83
CA ASN A 268 -27.66 31.99 -25.57
C ASN A 268 -27.23 32.60 -24.23
N GLN A 269 -27.18 31.82 -23.15
CA GLN A 269 -26.64 32.27 -21.86
C GLN A 269 -25.17 32.68 -21.98
N TRP A 270 -24.36 31.90 -22.70
CA TRP A 270 -22.97 32.27 -22.96
C TRP A 270 -22.85 33.57 -23.78
N ARG A 271 -23.71 33.77 -24.79
CA ARG A 271 -23.78 35.04 -25.53
C ARG A 271 -24.18 36.21 -24.63
N GLU A 272 -25.12 35.99 -23.71
CA GLU A 272 -25.56 37.00 -22.75
C GLU A 272 -24.42 37.37 -21.78
N GLU A 273 -23.79 36.38 -21.13
CA GLU A 273 -22.64 36.58 -20.22
C GLU A 273 -21.46 37.27 -20.93
N MET A 274 -21.17 36.91 -22.18
CA MET A 274 -20.09 37.54 -22.97
C MET A 274 -20.46 38.95 -23.46
N SER A 275 -21.76 39.29 -23.46
CA SER A 275 -22.27 40.62 -23.79
C SER A 275 -22.39 41.54 -22.57
N GLU A 276 -22.29 41.02 -21.34
CA GLU A 276 -22.25 41.82 -20.12
C GLU A 276 -20.96 42.64 -20.06
N GLY A 277 -21.09 43.95 -20.27
CA GLY A 277 -19.96 44.90 -20.33
C GLY A 277 -19.80 45.58 -21.69
N LEU A 278 -20.50 45.11 -22.73
CA LEU A 278 -20.70 45.88 -23.95
C LEU A 278 -21.96 46.75 -23.77
N PRO A 279 -21.92 48.05 -24.12
CA PRO A 279 -23.14 48.84 -24.22
C PRO A 279 -24.06 48.14 -25.21
N LYS A 280 -25.20 47.62 -24.72
CA LYS A 280 -26.23 47.08 -25.61
C LYS A 280 -26.54 48.19 -26.61
N PRO A 281 -26.48 47.94 -27.94
CA PRO A 281 -26.81 48.97 -28.91
C PRO A 281 -28.20 49.48 -28.56
N HIS A 282 -28.26 50.78 -28.25
CA HIS A 282 -29.48 51.47 -27.92
C HIS A 282 -30.45 51.21 -29.07
N ASN A 283 -31.42 50.33 -28.87
CA ASN A 283 -32.51 50.14 -29.81
C ASN A 283 -33.48 51.31 -29.55
N PRO A 284 -33.57 52.30 -30.45
CA PRO A 284 -34.31 53.54 -30.20
C PRO A 284 -35.84 53.33 -30.12
N ALA A 285 -36.34 52.10 -30.12
CA ALA A 285 -37.76 51.78 -30.05
C ALA A 285 -38.32 51.61 -28.62
N ASN A 286 -37.49 51.65 -27.56
CA ASN A 286 -37.93 51.36 -26.18
C ASN A 286 -37.34 52.30 -25.10
N ALA A 287 -37.23 53.59 -25.39
CA ALA A 287 -36.93 54.61 -24.37
C ALA A 287 -38.20 55.41 -24.03
N PRO A 288 -38.71 55.36 -22.77
CA PRO A 288 -39.75 56.27 -22.31
C PRO A 288 -39.17 57.68 -22.22
N SER A 289 -39.82 58.60 -22.91
CA SER A 289 -39.54 60.03 -22.94
C SER A 289 -39.44 60.61 -21.53
N THR A 290 -38.31 61.21 -21.18
CA THR A 290 -38.21 62.15 -20.05
C THR A 290 -37.41 63.36 -20.53
N PRO A 291 -37.88 64.61 -20.32
CA PRO A 291 -37.45 65.75 -21.10
C PRO A 291 -36.08 66.27 -20.69
N SER A 292 -35.38 66.77 -21.70
CA SER A 292 -34.26 67.69 -21.64
C SER A 292 -34.52 68.88 -20.72
N ASP A 293 -33.59 69.15 -19.81
CA ASP A 293 -33.26 70.52 -19.43
C ASP A 293 -31.76 70.70 -19.67
N ASP A 294 -31.44 71.66 -20.53
CA ASP A 294 -30.10 72.11 -20.85
C ASP A 294 -29.56 72.88 -19.65
N ASP A 295 -28.48 72.40 -19.04
CA ASP A 295 -27.58 73.26 -18.27
C ASP A 295 -26.14 72.94 -18.68
N THR A 296 -25.66 73.80 -19.57
CA THR A 296 -24.27 74.03 -19.94
C THR A 296 -23.35 74.22 -18.72
N ASP A 297 -22.12 73.76 -18.88
CA ASP A 297 -20.92 74.04 -18.08
C ASP A 297 -20.80 73.43 -16.67
N ASN A 298 -20.20 72.24 -16.64
CA ASN A 298 -19.55 71.65 -15.46
C ASN A 298 -18.31 72.48 -15.05
N GLU A 299 -18.52 73.61 -14.39
CA GLU A 299 -17.50 74.26 -13.57
C GLU A 299 -17.62 73.82 -12.10
N TYR A 300 -16.56 73.20 -11.60
CA TYR A 300 -16.43 72.74 -10.21
C TYR A 300 -16.47 73.93 -9.23
N LYS A 301 -17.65 74.21 -8.65
CA LYS A 301 -17.79 75.18 -7.54
C LYS A 301 -17.42 74.51 -6.22
N ALA A 302 -16.22 74.77 -5.71
CA ALA A 302 -15.83 74.37 -4.37
C ALA A 302 -16.73 75.08 -3.33
N ILE A 303 -17.56 74.30 -2.63
CA ILE A 303 -18.55 74.76 -1.63
C ILE A 303 -17.90 75.53 -0.45
N ASN A 304 -16.59 75.40 -0.26
CA ASN A 304 -15.88 76.08 0.82
C ASN A 304 -14.99 77.23 0.32
N PRO A 305 -15.13 78.45 0.87
CA PRO A 305 -14.22 79.55 0.56
C PRO A 305 -12.78 79.18 0.96
N PRO A 306 -11.75 79.70 0.23
CA PRO A 306 -10.36 79.43 0.54
C PRO A 306 -10.02 79.86 1.97
N VAL A 307 -9.46 78.92 2.75
CA VAL A 307 -9.17 79.09 4.18
C VAL A 307 -8.10 80.17 4.37
N LYS A 308 -8.50 81.40 4.70
CA LYS A 308 -7.58 82.48 5.08
C LYS A 308 -6.98 82.21 6.46
N ASN A 309 -5.65 82.08 6.55
CA ASN A 309 -4.94 81.84 7.81
C ASN A 309 -4.84 83.14 8.65
N LYS A 310 -5.88 83.44 9.44
CA LYS A 310 -5.83 84.53 10.42
C LYS A 310 -5.05 84.07 11.66
N LYS A 311 -3.90 84.70 11.95
CA LYS A 311 -3.13 84.46 13.18
C LYS A 311 -4.01 84.82 14.39
N LYS A 312 -4.19 83.87 15.31
CA LYS A 312 -5.03 84.04 16.51
C LYS A 312 -4.26 84.81 17.58
N ASP A 313 -4.98 85.64 18.33
CA ASP A 313 -4.46 86.35 19.51
C ASP A 313 -3.93 85.38 20.60
N HIS A 314 -2.97 85.83 21.42
CA HIS A 314 -2.30 85.01 22.44
C HIS A 314 -3.31 84.47 23.47
N LYS A 315 -4.33 85.26 23.84
CA LYS A 315 -5.43 84.86 24.74
C LYS A 315 -6.31 83.77 24.11
N ALA A 316 -6.58 83.87 22.80
CA ALA A 316 -7.33 82.86 22.06
C ALA A 316 -6.56 81.53 21.92
N ARG A 317 -5.22 81.59 21.77
CA ARG A 317 -4.34 80.41 21.73
C ARG A 317 -4.27 79.71 23.08
N ARG A 318 -4.23 80.45 24.19
CA ARG A 318 -4.28 79.90 25.55
C ARG A 318 -5.60 79.19 25.83
N LYS A 319 -6.75 79.82 25.54
CA LYS A 319 -8.08 79.22 25.68
C LYS A 319 -8.29 77.99 24.78
N GLN A 320 -7.68 77.98 23.59
CA GLN A 320 -7.70 76.81 22.71
C GLN A 320 -6.88 75.64 23.29
N LYS A 321 -5.72 75.92 23.89
CA LYS A 321 -4.88 74.90 24.55
C LYS A 321 -5.59 74.30 25.75
N GLU A 322 -6.23 75.13 26.58
CA GLU A 322 -7.06 74.68 27.71
C GLU A 322 -8.22 73.79 27.23
N ARG A 323 -8.95 74.21 26.18
CA ARG A 323 -10.03 73.39 25.59
C ARG A 323 -9.54 72.07 24.99
N ILE A 324 -8.32 72.03 24.44
CA ILE A 324 -7.71 70.78 23.93
C ILE A 324 -7.36 69.87 25.11
N ALA A 325 -6.74 70.41 26.16
CA ALA A 325 -6.37 69.66 27.36
C ALA A 325 -7.61 69.09 28.07
N GLU A 326 -8.69 69.87 28.21
CA GLU A 326 -9.96 69.38 28.76
C GLU A 326 -10.57 68.27 27.89
N LYS A 327 -10.56 68.43 26.56
CA LYS A 327 -11.02 67.37 25.64
C LYS A 327 -10.17 66.11 25.76
N GLU A 328 -8.86 66.24 25.94
CA GLU A 328 -7.97 65.10 26.18
C GLU A 328 -8.25 64.44 27.53
N ARG A 329 -8.51 65.21 28.59
CA ARG A 329 -8.90 64.69 29.90
C ARG A 329 -10.20 63.89 29.82
N LEU A 330 -11.24 64.45 29.19
CA LEU A 330 -12.51 63.76 28.98
C LEU A 330 -12.36 62.51 28.10
N LYS A 331 -11.45 62.53 27.11
CA LYS A 331 -11.13 61.33 26.32
C LYS A 331 -10.46 60.26 27.19
N ARG A 332 -9.52 60.62 28.07
CA ARG A 332 -8.86 59.69 29.01
C ARG A 332 -9.88 59.08 29.98
N GLU A 333 -10.73 59.89 30.59
CA GLU A 333 -11.81 59.42 31.47
C GLU A 333 -12.76 58.45 30.75
N LYS A 334 -13.12 58.73 29.48
CA LYS A 334 -13.92 57.81 28.65
C LYS A 334 -13.19 56.50 28.36
N ILE A 335 -11.89 56.55 28.10
CA ILE A 335 -11.06 55.36 27.87
C ILE A 335 -10.99 54.52 29.15
N ASP A 336 -10.80 55.13 30.32
CA ASP A 336 -10.70 54.42 31.58
C ASP A 336 -12.04 53.79 31.98
N LYS A 337 -13.15 54.49 31.76
CA LYS A 337 -14.50 53.90 31.87
C LYS A 337 -14.67 52.69 30.93
N LYS A 338 -14.21 52.78 29.67
CA LYS A 338 -14.24 51.65 28.72
C LYS A 338 -13.41 50.47 29.21
N LYS A 339 -12.18 50.69 29.69
CA LYS A 339 -11.33 49.64 30.27
C LYS A 339 -12.04 48.90 31.40
N ILE A 340 -12.70 49.62 32.31
CA ILE A 340 -13.49 49.02 33.39
C ILE A 340 -14.63 48.17 32.82
N THR A 341 -15.38 48.66 31.82
CA THR A 341 -16.42 47.86 31.17
C THR A 341 -15.87 46.62 30.46
N ASP A 342 -14.68 46.73 29.86
CA ASP A 342 -14.05 45.65 29.13
C ASP A 342 -13.54 44.56 30.08
N ILE A 343 -13.09 44.90 31.30
CA ILE A 343 -12.78 43.93 32.35
C ILE A 343 -14.00 43.04 32.67
N TYR A 344 -15.19 43.63 32.80
CA TYR A 344 -16.42 42.86 33.02
C TYR A 344 -16.79 42.00 31.79
N LYS A 345 -16.59 42.51 30.57
CA LYS A 345 -16.79 41.73 29.34
C LYS A 345 -15.82 40.56 29.26
N LEU A 346 -14.56 40.71 29.68
CA LEU A 346 -13.56 39.64 29.69
C LEU A 346 -14.03 38.47 30.56
N ARG A 347 -14.62 38.72 31.73
CA ARG A 347 -15.19 37.66 32.58
C ARG A 347 -16.35 36.92 31.89
N LYS A 348 -17.21 37.64 31.16
CA LYS A 348 -18.30 37.04 30.35
C LYS A 348 -17.75 36.22 29.18
N LEU A 349 -16.68 36.68 28.53
CA LEU A 349 -16.01 35.95 27.47
C LEU A 349 -15.33 34.69 28.01
N GLN A 350 -14.63 34.77 29.14
CA GLN A 350 -13.98 33.62 29.78
C GLN A 350 -14.98 32.52 30.16
N THR A 351 -16.13 32.89 30.74
CA THR A 351 -17.20 31.92 31.06
C THR A 351 -17.81 31.29 29.80
N SER A 352 -18.03 32.08 28.74
CA SER A 352 -18.49 31.59 27.43
C SER A 352 -17.47 30.64 26.79
N ILE A 353 -16.18 30.99 26.80
CA ILE A 353 -15.09 30.16 26.27
C ILE A 353 -15.00 28.86 27.06
N SER A 354 -14.93 28.92 28.40
CA SER A 354 -14.89 27.72 29.24
C SER A 354 -16.10 26.81 29.02
N GLY A 355 -17.31 27.39 28.86
CA GLY A 355 -18.52 26.63 28.55
C GLY A 355 -18.51 25.99 27.15
N LYS A 356 -17.89 26.63 26.15
CA LYS A 356 -17.69 26.04 24.82
C LYS A 356 -16.63 24.94 24.85
N GLU A 357 -15.50 25.17 25.49
CA GLU A 357 -14.40 24.21 25.64
C GLU A 357 -14.86 22.93 26.34
N LYS A 358 -15.66 23.05 27.42
CA LYS A 358 -16.27 21.89 28.10
C LYS A 358 -17.17 21.07 27.16
N ARG A 359 -18.09 21.74 26.44
CA ARG A 359 -18.97 21.07 25.45
C ARG A 359 -18.17 20.40 24.33
N GLU A 360 -17.14 21.07 23.81
CA GLU A 360 -16.28 20.51 22.78
C GLU A 360 -15.45 19.32 23.28
N ALA A 361 -14.96 19.38 24.52
CA ALA A 361 -14.24 18.28 25.16
C ALA A 361 -15.14 17.05 25.30
N GLU A 362 -16.38 17.21 25.79
CA GLU A 362 -17.36 16.12 25.89
C GLU A 362 -17.69 15.52 24.52
N LEU A 363 -17.92 16.37 23.50
CA LEU A 363 -18.15 15.91 22.13
C LEU A 363 -16.92 15.18 21.57
N ARG A 364 -15.71 15.63 21.89
CA ARG A 364 -14.46 14.97 21.48
C ARG A 364 -14.34 13.59 22.09
N VAL A 365 -14.64 13.43 23.38
CA VAL A 365 -14.66 12.13 24.07
C VAL A 365 -15.73 11.21 23.45
N LYS A 366 -16.96 11.70 23.26
CA LYS A 366 -18.05 10.94 22.60
C LYS A 366 -17.67 10.50 21.18
N ARG A 367 -17.06 11.39 20.39
CA ARG A 367 -16.56 11.09 19.03
C ARG A 367 -15.42 10.07 19.06
N ALA A 368 -14.47 10.20 19.98
CA ALA A 368 -13.37 9.27 20.14
C ALA A 368 -13.86 7.87 20.53
N GLY A 369 -14.78 7.78 21.50
CA GLY A 369 -15.44 6.53 21.88
C GLY A 369 -16.18 5.88 20.71
N ARG A 370 -17.01 6.65 19.99
CA ARG A 370 -17.71 6.16 18.78
C ARG A 370 -16.73 5.69 17.70
N ARG A 371 -15.61 6.40 17.50
CA ARG A 371 -14.58 6.02 16.53
C ARG A 371 -13.87 4.71 16.94
N ALA A 372 -13.58 4.53 18.22
CA ALA A 372 -12.99 3.30 18.74
C ALA A 372 -13.93 2.10 18.57
N LEU A 373 -15.22 2.26 18.91
CA LEU A 373 -16.25 1.22 18.71
C LEU A 373 -16.42 0.85 17.24
N LEU A 374 -16.48 1.86 16.35
CA LEU A 374 -16.56 1.65 14.91
C LEU A 374 -15.30 0.97 14.38
N ALA A 375 -14.11 1.30 14.87
CA ALA A 375 -12.86 0.68 14.45
C ALA A 375 -12.76 -0.79 14.90
N ALA A 376 -13.20 -1.10 16.13
CA ALA A 376 -13.27 -2.47 16.62
C ALA A 376 -14.26 -3.33 15.81
N THR A 377 -15.39 -2.73 15.42
CA THR A 377 -16.45 -3.38 14.63
C THR A 377 -16.25 -3.22 13.11
N ALA A 378 -15.19 -2.54 12.67
CA ALA A 378 -14.96 -2.33 11.24
C ALA A 378 -14.42 -3.62 10.60
N PRO A 379 -14.93 -4.01 9.42
CA PRO A 379 -14.34 -5.10 8.68
C PRO A 379 -12.92 -4.73 8.20
N PRO A 380 -12.01 -5.72 8.06
CA PRO A 380 -10.62 -5.46 7.70
C PRO A 380 -10.51 -4.95 6.25
N ALA A 381 -9.73 -3.88 6.05
CA ALA A 381 -9.41 -3.35 4.73
C ALA A 381 -8.24 -4.12 4.11
N LEU A 382 -8.53 -5.29 3.53
CA LEU A 382 -7.52 -6.14 2.89
C LEU A 382 -7.09 -5.61 1.51
N ASN A 383 -7.97 -4.90 0.81
CA ASN A 383 -7.71 -4.32 -0.50
C ASN A 383 -8.49 -3.00 -0.70
N ALA A 384 -8.40 -2.43 -1.91
CA ALA A 384 -9.06 -1.16 -2.26
C ALA A 384 -10.59 -1.23 -2.23
N HIS A 385 -11.17 -2.42 -2.43
CA HIS A 385 -12.61 -2.59 -2.36
C HIS A 385 -13.07 -2.70 -0.91
N ARG A 386 -14.16 -2.00 -0.59
CA ARG A 386 -14.77 -2.07 0.74
C ARG A 386 -15.68 -3.27 0.83
N THR A 387 -15.61 -3.98 1.95
CA THR A 387 -16.54 -5.05 2.28
C THR A 387 -17.96 -4.49 2.44
N PRO A 388 -18.99 -5.16 1.89
CA PRO A 388 -20.36 -4.70 1.98
C PRO A 388 -20.87 -4.76 3.43
N ALA A 389 -21.62 -3.72 3.82
CA ALA A 389 -22.30 -3.71 5.11
C ALA A 389 -23.45 -4.74 5.11
N PRO A 390 -23.67 -5.48 6.22
CA PRO A 390 -24.83 -6.35 6.34
C PRO A 390 -26.11 -5.52 6.26
N GLN A 391 -27.04 -5.98 5.44
CA GLN A 391 -28.41 -5.48 5.42
C GLN A 391 -29.21 -6.27 6.46
N PRO A 392 -30.09 -5.62 7.25
CA PRO A 392 -30.98 -6.35 8.13
C PRO A 392 -32.01 -7.13 7.29
N ASP A 393 -32.12 -8.44 7.54
CA ASP A 393 -33.17 -9.27 6.94
C ASP A 393 -34.48 -9.07 7.72
N LEU A 394 -35.59 -8.95 7.01
CA LEU A 394 -36.93 -8.80 7.58
C LEU A 394 -37.91 -9.69 6.83
N VAL A 395 -38.73 -10.42 7.58
CA VAL A 395 -39.92 -11.10 7.05
C VAL A 395 -41.10 -10.15 7.19
N GLU A 396 -41.80 -9.88 6.08
CA GLU A 396 -42.96 -9.00 6.08
C GLU A 396 -44.09 -9.60 6.94
N PRO A 397 -44.90 -8.77 7.63
CA PRO A 397 -46.01 -9.26 8.46
C PRO A 397 -47.01 -10.13 7.70
N SER A 398 -47.25 -9.85 6.41
CA SER A 398 -48.12 -10.63 5.52
C SER A 398 -47.66 -12.07 5.31
N HIS A 399 -46.35 -12.31 5.39
CA HIS A 399 -45.74 -13.62 5.23
C HIS A 399 -45.53 -14.35 6.56
N LEU A 400 -45.84 -13.70 7.69
CA LEU A 400 -45.71 -14.28 9.01
C LEU A 400 -46.94 -15.12 9.35
N SER A 401 -46.91 -16.41 9.00
CA SER A 401 -48.04 -17.33 9.19
C SER A 401 -47.99 -18.15 10.49
N GLY A 402 -46.84 -18.16 11.18
CA GLY A 402 -46.62 -18.97 12.39
C GLY A 402 -46.48 -20.48 12.15
N ASP A 403 -46.67 -20.95 10.92
CA ASP A 403 -46.53 -22.35 10.51
C ASP A 403 -45.29 -22.54 9.60
N LEU A 404 -44.56 -23.65 9.81
CA LEU A 404 -43.39 -24.03 9.02
C LEU A 404 -43.75 -24.45 7.59
N ARG A 405 -45.01 -24.86 7.33
CA ARG A 405 -45.45 -25.28 5.98
C ARG A 405 -45.50 -24.13 4.98
N ASN A 406 -45.78 -22.92 5.47
CA ASN A 406 -45.95 -21.73 4.65
C ASN A 406 -44.71 -20.80 4.70
N ILE A 407 -43.58 -21.30 5.20
CA ILE A 407 -42.37 -20.50 5.31
C ILE A 407 -41.76 -20.25 3.93
N THR A 408 -41.58 -18.98 3.57
CA THR A 408 -40.85 -18.60 2.37
C THR A 408 -39.38 -18.42 2.73
N SER A 409 -38.49 -19.12 2.01
CA SER A 409 -37.06 -18.94 2.23
C SER A 409 -36.62 -17.58 1.72
N THR A 410 -36.29 -16.65 2.62
CA THR A 410 -35.77 -15.33 2.27
C THR A 410 -34.24 -15.34 2.29
N GLY A 411 -33.61 -14.80 1.24
CA GLY A 411 -32.17 -14.55 1.18
C GLY A 411 -31.33 -15.62 0.47
N ASN A 412 -30.09 -15.26 0.14
CA ASN A 412 -29.13 -16.14 -0.54
C ASN A 412 -27.98 -16.53 0.41
N LEU A 413 -27.97 -17.79 0.83
CA LEU A 413 -26.96 -18.33 1.76
C LEU A 413 -25.53 -18.20 1.22
N LEU A 414 -25.31 -18.42 -0.08
CA LEU A 414 -23.98 -18.30 -0.68
C LEU A 414 -23.46 -16.87 -0.56
N ARG A 415 -24.34 -15.89 -0.75
CA ARG A 415 -24.00 -14.47 -0.59
C ARG A 415 -23.67 -14.15 0.87
N ASP A 416 -24.48 -14.60 1.83
CA ASP A 416 -24.21 -14.38 3.25
C ASP A 416 -22.87 -15.01 3.69
N ARG A 417 -22.60 -16.27 3.29
CA ARG A 417 -21.31 -16.94 3.59
C ARG A 417 -20.12 -16.22 2.96
N PHE A 418 -20.27 -15.74 1.73
CA PHE A 418 -19.24 -14.95 1.04
C PHE A 418 -18.97 -13.62 1.76
N GLU A 419 -20.01 -12.89 2.15
CA GLU A 419 -19.90 -11.64 2.90
C GLU A 419 -19.36 -11.88 4.32
N SER A 420 -19.71 -13.00 4.98
CA SER A 420 -19.13 -13.42 6.27
C SER A 420 -17.62 -13.66 6.17
N LEU A 421 -17.14 -14.36 5.13
CA LEU A 421 -15.71 -14.57 4.90
C LEU A 421 -14.97 -13.25 4.71
N GLN A 422 -15.59 -12.29 4.03
CA GLN A 422 -15.06 -10.94 3.85
C GLN A 422 -15.00 -10.15 5.16
N ARG A 423 -16.08 -10.19 5.96
CA ARG A 423 -16.15 -9.50 7.26
C ARG A 423 -15.15 -10.04 8.28
N ARG A 424 -14.88 -11.36 8.24
CA ARG A 424 -13.83 -12.00 9.05
C ARG A 424 -12.42 -11.65 8.58
N GLY A 425 -12.26 -11.20 7.35
CA GLY A 425 -10.94 -11.02 6.74
C GLY A 425 -10.28 -12.34 6.34
N ALA A 426 -11.08 -13.37 6.04
CA ALA A 426 -10.61 -14.57 5.37
C ALA A 426 -10.46 -14.33 3.86
N LEU A 427 -11.37 -13.53 3.29
CA LEU A 427 -11.35 -13.11 1.89
C LEU A 427 -11.32 -11.58 1.79
N ALA A 428 -10.64 -11.05 0.78
CA ALA A 428 -10.73 -9.64 0.45
C ALA A 428 -12.05 -9.35 -0.30
N ALA A 429 -12.58 -8.13 -0.16
CA ALA A 429 -13.74 -7.72 -0.95
C ALA A 429 -13.39 -7.67 -2.44
N SER A 430 -14.26 -8.10 -3.34
CA SER A 430 -13.99 -8.00 -4.77
C SER A 430 -15.24 -7.57 -5.51
N LYS A 431 -15.03 -6.92 -6.66
CA LYS A 431 -16.08 -6.65 -7.64
C LYS A 431 -15.85 -7.55 -8.84
N LEU A 432 -16.93 -8.04 -9.45
CA LEU A 432 -16.85 -8.77 -10.70
C LEU A 432 -16.16 -7.89 -11.74
N MET A 433 -14.97 -8.30 -12.17
CA MET A 433 -14.19 -7.56 -13.15
C MET A 433 -14.53 -8.10 -14.54
N MET A 434 -15.36 -7.36 -15.27
CA MET A 434 -15.67 -7.72 -16.66
C MET A 434 -14.41 -7.53 -17.52
N THR A 435 -14.02 -8.57 -18.25
CA THR A 435 -12.90 -8.46 -19.19
C THR A 435 -13.29 -7.54 -20.34
N LYS A 436 -12.42 -6.59 -20.68
CA LYS A 436 -12.62 -5.73 -21.85
C LYS A 436 -12.58 -6.62 -23.10
N LYS A 437 -13.72 -6.80 -23.77
CA LYS A 437 -13.76 -7.52 -25.06
C LYS A 437 -12.95 -6.72 -26.08
N LYS A 438 -11.79 -7.25 -26.48
CA LYS A 438 -10.99 -6.66 -27.57
C LYS A 438 -11.83 -6.67 -28.85
N ARG A 439 -11.76 -5.58 -29.63
CA ARG A 439 -12.37 -5.56 -30.97
C ARG A 439 -11.57 -6.50 -31.86
N LEU A 440 -12.06 -7.72 -32.03
CA LEU A 440 -11.52 -8.65 -33.02
C LEU A 440 -11.84 -8.08 -34.41
N LYS A 441 -10.80 -7.85 -35.21
CA LYS A 441 -10.97 -7.56 -36.63
C LYS A 441 -11.42 -8.86 -37.30
N ALA A 442 -12.61 -8.86 -37.86
CA ALA A 442 -13.06 -9.93 -38.72
C ALA A 442 -12.72 -9.55 -40.16
N TYR A 443 -12.11 -10.47 -40.90
CA TYR A 443 -11.79 -10.34 -42.31
C TYR A 443 -11.99 -11.71 -42.96
N PHE A 444 -12.33 -11.71 -44.25
CA PHE A 444 -12.38 -12.94 -45.02
C PHE A 444 -10.95 -13.42 -45.28
N LYS A 445 -10.68 -14.71 -45.06
CA LYS A 445 -9.36 -15.28 -45.35
C LYS A 445 -9.16 -15.36 -46.88
N PRO A 446 -7.99 -14.99 -47.42
CA PRO A 446 -7.76 -14.98 -48.86
C PRO A 446 -8.01 -16.31 -49.59
N GLY A 447 -7.85 -17.46 -48.92
CA GLY A 447 -8.07 -18.79 -49.49
C GLY A 447 -9.49 -19.35 -49.35
N HIS A 448 -10.43 -18.62 -48.74
CA HIS A 448 -11.82 -19.06 -48.67
C HIS A 448 -12.63 -18.50 -49.84
N LYS A 449 -13.44 -19.34 -50.48
CA LYS A 449 -14.46 -18.85 -51.41
C LYS A 449 -15.49 -18.05 -50.62
N VAL A 450 -15.57 -16.74 -50.88
CA VAL A 450 -16.54 -15.83 -50.26
C VAL A 450 -17.69 -15.67 -51.25
N THR A 451 -18.89 -16.06 -50.84
CA THR A 451 -20.09 -15.82 -51.66
C THR A 451 -20.66 -14.43 -51.38
N GLU A 452 -21.44 -13.86 -52.30
CA GLU A 452 -22.08 -12.55 -52.12
C GLU A 452 -22.97 -12.52 -50.86
N LYS A 453 -23.66 -13.63 -50.58
CA LYS A 453 -24.46 -13.83 -49.37
C LYS A 453 -23.62 -13.73 -48.09
N ASP A 454 -22.36 -14.19 -48.10
CA ASP A 454 -21.46 -14.07 -46.96
C ASP A 454 -21.04 -12.62 -46.69
N VAL A 455 -20.85 -11.83 -47.76
CA VAL A 455 -20.55 -10.40 -47.68
C VAL A 455 -21.74 -9.63 -47.12
N GLU A 456 -22.95 -9.90 -47.61
CA GLU A 456 -24.19 -9.29 -47.11
C GLU A 456 -24.41 -9.59 -45.63
N ASN A 457 -24.28 -10.85 -45.23
CA ASN A 457 -24.37 -11.29 -43.84
C ASN A 457 -23.32 -10.58 -42.95
N TYR A 458 -22.10 -10.36 -43.46
CA TYR A 458 -21.06 -9.62 -42.75
C TYR A 458 -21.42 -8.13 -42.59
N LEU A 459 -21.95 -7.49 -43.63
CA LEU A 459 -22.37 -6.09 -43.60
C LEU A 459 -23.56 -5.87 -42.66
N GLN A 460 -24.58 -6.73 -42.70
CA GLN A 460 -25.71 -6.68 -41.79
C GLN A 460 -25.26 -6.82 -40.32
N LYS A 461 -24.42 -7.81 -40.00
CA LYS A 461 -23.83 -7.97 -38.66
C LYS A 461 -23.03 -6.74 -38.22
N LYS A 462 -22.36 -6.06 -39.15
CA LYS A 462 -21.61 -4.82 -38.88
C LYS A 462 -22.54 -3.63 -38.61
N MET A 463 -23.67 -3.54 -39.33
CA MET A 463 -24.68 -2.50 -39.11
C MET A 463 -25.41 -2.66 -37.77
N VAL A 464 -25.86 -3.88 -37.42
CA VAL A 464 -26.50 -4.17 -36.13
C VAL A 464 -25.57 -3.88 -34.95
N LYS A 465 -24.27 -4.18 -35.09
CA LYS A 465 -23.27 -3.79 -34.08
C LYS A 465 -23.10 -2.29 -33.94
N LYS A 466 -23.32 -1.50 -35.01
CA LYS A 466 -23.21 -0.04 -35.00
C LYS A 466 -24.43 0.61 -34.34
N THR A 467 -25.64 0.09 -34.58
CA THR A 467 -26.89 0.59 -33.98
C THR A 467 -26.94 0.31 -32.48
N ASN A 468 -26.66 -0.93 -32.06
CA ASN A 468 -26.60 -1.28 -30.63
C ASN A 468 -25.56 -0.46 -29.87
N LYS A 469 -24.48 -0.04 -30.54
CA LYS A 469 -23.46 0.82 -29.94
C LYS A 469 -23.92 2.26 -29.75
N LYS A 470 -24.78 2.80 -30.62
CA LYS A 470 -25.41 4.11 -30.39
C LYS A 470 -26.38 4.05 -29.21
N ALA A 471 -27.18 2.99 -29.10
CA ALA A 471 -28.13 2.81 -28.01
C ALA A 471 -27.49 2.65 -26.61
N VAL A 472 -26.29 2.06 -26.52
CA VAL A 472 -25.54 1.88 -25.26
C VAL A 472 -24.80 3.15 -24.83
N VAL A 473 -24.63 4.14 -25.71
CA VAL A 473 -24.00 5.44 -25.37
C VAL A 473 -25.05 6.47 -24.95
N THR A 474 -26.33 6.24 -25.28
CA THR A 474 -27.46 7.12 -24.95
C THR A 474 -28.25 6.67 -23.70
N LYS A 475 -27.86 5.59 -23.04
CA LYS A 475 -28.33 5.15 -21.72
C LYS A 475 -27.16 5.20 -20.75
#